data_AF-A0A1Z1FFT8-F1
#
_entry.id   AF-A0A1Z1FFT8-F1
#
_cell.length_a   1.000
_cell.length_b   1.000
_cell.length_c   1.000
_cell.angle_alpha   90.00
_cell.angle_beta   90.00
_cell.angle_gamma   90.00
#
_symmetry.space_group_name_H-M   'P 1'
#
loop_
_entity.id
_entity.type
_entity.pdbx_description
1 polymer ?
#
loop_
_entity_poly.entity_id
_entity_poly.type
_entity_poly.pdbx_seq_one_letter_code
_entity_poly.pdbx_strand_id
1 'polypeptide(L)'
;MNAETVVRQFLALFHTSKLDVGAVRAMLADDAQYKPVVPIAPVRQGADAICEELERQYELYDECACDIRKVAASGSTVFTERVDTCRQLKDGRETTTHVVGVFDLDDAGKIVWWREYWDGLDCAGQLGIDDKAMRSIMCA
;
A
#
# COMPACT_ATOMS: atom_id res chain seq x y z
N MET A 1 -10.97 11.34 -15.56
CA MET A 1 -11.11 9.90 -15.22
C MET A 1 -11.82 9.82 -13.87
N ASN A 2 -12.62 8.79 -13.58
CA ASN A 2 -13.24 8.68 -12.25
C ASN A 2 -12.15 8.35 -11.21
N ALA A 3 -12.09 9.08 -10.09
CA ALA A 3 -11.09 8.88 -9.02
C ALA A 3 -11.07 7.44 -8.50
N GLU A 4 -12.26 6.82 -8.37
CA GLU A 4 -12.37 5.40 -8.02
C GLU A 4 -11.64 4.51 -9.04
N THR A 5 -11.80 4.76 -10.33
CA THR A 5 -11.14 3.98 -11.39
C THR A 5 -9.62 4.09 -11.30
N VAL A 6 -9.10 5.29 -11.05
CA VAL A 6 -7.66 5.51 -10.87
C VAL A 6 -7.13 4.69 -9.69
N VAL A 7 -7.81 4.72 -8.54
CA VAL A 7 -7.36 3.97 -7.36
C VAL A 7 -7.45 2.46 -7.55
N ARG A 8 -8.49 1.95 -8.22
CA ARG A 8 -8.58 0.53 -8.59
C ARG A 8 -7.45 0.11 -9.51
N GLN A 9 -7.10 0.93 -10.49
CA GLN A 9 -5.98 0.68 -11.40
C GLN A 9 -4.65 0.69 -10.65
N PHE A 10 -4.46 1.65 -9.74
CA PHE A 10 -3.27 1.73 -8.91
C PHE A 10 -3.10 0.47 -8.06
N LEU A 11 -4.16 0.05 -7.36
CA LEU A 11 -4.14 -1.16 -6.52
C LEU A 11 -3.91 -2.44 -7.33
N ALA A 12 -4.38 -2.50 -8.58
CA ALA A 12 -4.15 -3.64 -9.45
C ALA A 12 -2.67 -3.83 -9.86
N LEU A 13 -1.82 -2.81 -9.71
CA LEU A 13 -0.39 -2.91 -9.99
C LEU A 13 0.36 -3.81 -9.00
N PHE A 14 -0.22 -4.08 -7.82
CA PHE A 14 0.47 -4.79 -6.74
C PHE A 14 0.34 -6.31 -6.81
N HIS A 15 -0.64 -6.86 -7.53
CA HIS A 15 -0.77 -8.31 -7.69
C HIS A 15 0.19 -8.84 -8.77
N THR A 16 1.48 -8.82 -8.44
CA THR A 16 2.59 -9.20 -9.31
C THR A 16 3.77 -9.72 -8.49
N SER A 17 4.57 -10.61 -9.07
CA SER A 17 5.84 -11.05 -8.49
C SER A 17 6.96 -10.03 -8.65
N LYS A 18 6.80 -9.08 -9.58
CA LYS A 18 7.76 -7.99 -9.82
C LYS A 18 7.01 -6.68 -10.02
N LEU A 19 7.29 -5.72 -9.13
CA LEU A 19 6.67 -4.40 -9.17
C LEU A 19 7.09 -3.64 -10.44
N ASP A 20 6.11 -3.09 -11.16
CA ASP A 20 6.35 -2.12 -12.24
C ASP A 20 6.41 -0.71 -11.65
N VAL A 21 7.62 -0.33 -11.24
CA VAL A 21 7.87 0.97 -10.60
C VAL A 21 7.55 2.15 -11.52
N GLY A 22 7.76 1.98 -12.84
CA GLY A 22 7.43 3.01 -13.81
C GLY A 22 5.92 3.27 -13.87
N ALA A 23 5.13 2.19 -13.85
CA ALA A 23 3.67 2.29 -13.81
C ALA A 23 3.17 2.92 -12.49
N VAL A 24 3.73 2.51 -11.35
CA VAL A 24 3.40 3.09 -10.03
C VAL A 24 3.72 4.59 -10.02
N ARG A 25 4.95 4.96 -10.39
CA ARG A 25 5.42 6.35 -10.46
C ARG A 25 4.56 7.21 -11.35
N ALA A 26 4.08 6.66 -12.47
CA ALA A 26 3.19 7.36 -13.38
C ALA A 26 1.81 7.67 -12.79
N MET A 27 1.39 7.07 -11.68
CA MET A 27 0.11 7.35 -11.02
C MET A 27 0.22 8.33 -9.85
N LEU A 28 1.44 8.63 -9.39
CA LEU A 28 1.73 9.52 -8.28
C LEU A 28 2.00 10.96 -8.77
N ALA A 29 1.61 11.96 -7.97
CA ALA A 29 2.07 13.33 -8.15
C ALA A 29 3.53 13.44 -7.68
N ASP A 30 4.32 14.37 -8.23
CA ASP A 30 5.75 14.45 -7.89
C ASP A 30 5.99 14.70 -6.39
N ASP A 31 5.13 15.47 -5.74
CA ASP A 31 5.13 15.77 -4.30
C ASP A 31 4.19 14.86 -3.49
N ALA A 32 3.74 13.75 -4.08
CA ALA A 32 2.87 12.81 -3.40
C ALA A 32 3.50 12.31 -2.11
N GLN A 33 2.66 12.00 -1.13
CA GLN A 33 3.13 11.45 0.12
C GLN A 33 2.37 10.17 0.50
N TYR A 34 3.05 9.28 1.21
CA TYR A 34 2.56 7.94 1.55
C TYR A 34 2.83 7.63 3.01
N LYS A 35 1.81 7.11 3.70
CA LYS A 35 1.93 6.57 5.05
C LYS A 35 1.54 5.08 5.05
N PRO A 36 2.53 4.16 5.02
CA PRO A 36 2.28 2.71 4.95
C PRO A 36 1.46 2.15 6.10
N VAL A 37 1.57 2.75 7.29
CA VAL A 37 0.79 2.38 8.46
C VAL A 37 0.50 3.62 9.28
N VAL A 38 -0.77 4.00 9.38
CA VAL A 38 -1.19 5.10 10.26
C VAL A 38 -1.39 4.60 11.70
N PRO A 39 -0.88 5.29 12.75
CA PRO A 39 -0.06 6.50 12.72
C PRO A 39 1.46 6.24 12.80
N ILE A 40 1.90 4.98 12.83
CA ILE A 40 3.23 4.58 13.31
C ILE A 40 4.36 4.66 12.27
N ALA A 41 4.08 4.39 10.99
CA ALA A 41 5.11 4.41 9.95
C ALA A 41 5.50 5.86 9.63
N PRO A 42 6.78 6.13 9.30
CA PRO A 42 7.18 7.43 8.79
C PRO A 42 6.44 7.74 7.49
N VAL A 43 6.25 9.04 7.22
CA VAL A 43 5.69 9.47 5.94
C VAL A 43 6.81 9.48 4.90
N ARG A 44 6.60 8.82 3.76
CA ARG A 44 7.43 8.96 2.57
C ARG A 44 6.97 10.20 1.80
N GLN A 45 7.90 11.07 1.45
CA GLN A 45 7.66 12.36 0.81
C GLN A 45 8.23 12.36 -0.60
N GLY A 46 7.39 12.64 -1.60
CA GLY A 46 7.72 12.61 -3.03
C GLY A 46 7.54 11.23 -3.65
N ALA A 47 7.14 11.20 -4.93
CA ALA A 47 6.81 9.95 -5.63
C ALA A 47 7.98 8.96 -5.71
N ASP A 48 9.22 9.44 -5.81
CA ASP A 48 10.41 8.59 -5.86
C ASP A 48 10.62 7.84 -4.53
N ALA A 49 10.45 8.53 -3.39
CA ALA A 49 10.54 7.90 -2.07
C ALA A 49 9.41 6.89 -1.80
N ILE A 50 8.24 7.10 -2.40
CA ILE A 50 7.14 6.11 -2.37
C ILE A 50 7.54 4.87 -3.15
N CYS A 51 8.11 5.05 -4.34
CA CYS A 51 8.56 3.94 -5.18
C CYS A 51 9.66 3.11 -4.49
N GLU A 52 10.66 3.77 -3.90
CA GLU A 52 11.73 3.11 -3.13
C GLU A 52 11.16 2.30 -1.95
N GLU A 53 10.18 2.85 -1.22
CA GLU A 53 9.51 2.13 -0.14
C GLU A 53 8.75 0.90 -0.64
N LEU A 54 8.08 1.00 -1.78
CA LEU A 54 7.38 -0.14 -2.37
C LEU A 54 8.37 -1.21 -2.85
N GLU A 55 9.49 -0.84 -3.47
CA GLU A 55 10.54 -1.78 -3.83
C GLU A 55 11.09 -2.50 -2.58
N ARG A 56 11.37 -1.77 -1.49
CA ARG A 56 11.80 -2.33 -0.21
C ARG A 56 10.77 -3.32 0.36
N GLN A 57 9.48 -3.01 0.27
CA GLN A 57 8.42 -3.95 0.68
C GLN A 57 8.43 -5.22 -0.19
N TYR A 58 8.69 -5.08 -1.49
CA TYR A 58 8.78 -6.19 -2.44
C TYR A 58 10.05 -7.06 -2.27
N GLU A 59 11.00 -6.66 -1.42
CA GLU A 59 12.09 -7.53 -0.96
C GLU A 59 11.65 -8.50 0.16
N LEU A 60 10.50 -8.25 0.78
CA LEU A 60 9.97 -9.04 1.91
C LEU A 60 8.87 -10.01 1.45
N TYR A 61 7.98 -9.53 0.59
CA TYR A 61 6.85 -10.28 0.05
C TYR A 61 6.62 -9.92 -1.42
N ASP A 62 5.82 -10.70 -2.12
CA ASP A 62 5.34 -10.35 -3.45
C ASP A 62 3.87 -10.79 -3.65
N GLU A 63 3.36 -10.63 -4.86
CA GLU A 63 2.01 -11.07 -5.27
C GLU A 63 0.88 -10.46 -4.44
N CYS A 64 1.07 -9.24 -3.91
CA CYS A 64 0.12 -8.52 -3.07
C CYS A 64 -1.24 -8.32 -3.76
N ALA A 65 -2.17 -9.25 -3.49
CA ALA A 65 -3.51 -9.26 -4.07
C ALA A 65 -4.43 -8.38 -3.23
N CYS A 66 -4.71 -7.17 -3.71
CA CYS A 66 -5.64 -6.25 -3.05
C CYS A 66 -7.10 -6.58 -3.39
N ASP A 67 -7.76 -7.44 -2.60
CA ASP A 67 -9.17 -7.79 -2.80
C ASP A 67 -10.10 -6.70 -2.23
N ILE A 68 -10.55 -5.80 -3.10
CA ILE A 68 -11.40 -4.65 -2.74
C ILE A 68 -12.83 -5.11 -2.41
N ARG A 69 -13.20 -5.01 -1.14
CA ARG A 69 -14.54 -5.35 -0.62
C ARG A 69 -15.53 -4.22 -0.78
N LYS A 70 -15.08 -3.00 -0.49
CA LYS A 70 -15.86 -1.77 -0.64
C LYS A 70 -14.99 -0.66 -1.16
N VAL A 71 -15.61 0.25 -1.90
CA VAL A 71 -15.00 1.52 -2.29
C VAL A 71 -16.05 2.61 -2.21
N ALA A 72 -15.61 3.79 -1.81
CA ALA A 72 -16.44 5.00 -1.82
C ALA A 72 -15.57 6.18 -2.27
N ALA A 73 -16.15 7.07 -3.07
CA ALA A 73 -15.50 8.31 -3.48
C ALA A 73 -16.29 9.51 -2.93
N SER A 74 -15.57 10.51 -2.42
CA SER A 74 -16.10 11.79 -1.97
C SER A 74 -15.26 12.90 -2.56
N GLY A 75 -15.72 13.50 -3.66
CA GLY A 75 -14.90 14.43 -4.43
C GLY A 75 -13.69 13.71 -5.05
N SER A 76 -12.48 14.21 -4.76
CA SER A 76 -11.22 13.62 -5.20
C SER A 76 -10.61 12.64 -4.19
N THR A 77 -11.30 12.37 -3.07
CA THR A 77 -10.86 11.37 -2.08
C THR A 77 -11.56 10.04 -2.31
N VAL A 78 -10.79 8.95 -2.28
CA VAL A 78 -11.28 7.57 -2.42
C VAL A 78 -10.92 6.78 -1.17
N PHE A 79 -11.89 6.04 -0.65
CA PHE A 79 -11.77 5.12 0.46
C PHE A 79 -11.91 3.70 -0.05
N THR A 80 -11.04 2.79 0.37
CA THR A 80 -11.11 1.36 0.05
C THR A 80 -11.10 0.55 1.32
N GLU A 81 -11.95 -0.46 1.41
CA GLU A 81 -11.86 -1.54 2.38
C GLU A 81 -11.43 -2.79 1.62
N ARG A 82 -10.34 -3.43 2.06
CA ARG A 82 -9.72 -4.53 1.34
C ARG A 82 -9.24 -5.64 2.28
N VAL A 83 -9.05 -6.82 1.70
CA VAL A 83 -8.22 -7.87 2.26
C VAL A 83 -7.05 -8.07 1.31
N ASP A 84 -5.85 -7.73 1.77
CA ASP A 84 -4.64 -7.83 0.96
C ASP A 84 -3.93 -9.13 1.31
N THR A 85 -3.65 -9.98 0.32
CA THR A 85 -2.93 -11.24 0.51
C THR A 85 -1.55 -11.16 -0.11
N CYS A 86 -0.50 -11.46 0.66
CA CYS A 86 0.88 -11.40 0.21
C CYS A 86 1.58 -12.75 0.39
N ARG A 87 2.38 -13.16 -0.61
CA ARG A 87 3.27 -14.31 -0.48
C ARG A 87 4.61 -13.85 0.10
N GLN A 88 5.00 -14.43 1.23
CA GLN A 88 6.26 -14.09 1.90
C GLN A 88 7.44 -14.73 1.19
N LEU A 89 8.47 -13.94 0.86
CA LEU A 89 9.64 -14.46 0.12
C LEU A 89 10.53 -15.37 0.96
N LYS A 90 10.51 -15.19 2.29
CA LYS A 90 11.36 -15.94 3.23
C LYS A 90 11.05 -17.44 3.25
N ASP A 91 9.78 -17.81 3.20
CA ASP A 91 9.33 -19.20 3.38
C ASP A 91 8.10 -19.59 2.54
N GLY A 92 7.64 -18.71 1.67
CA GLY A 92 6.52 -18.95 0.76
C GLY A 92 5.16 -18.95 1.43
N ARG A 93 5.04 -18.66 2.74
CA ARG A 93 3.74 -18.60 3.39
C ARG A 93 2.91 -17.44 2.85
N GLU A 94 1.59 -17.59 2.86
CA GLU A 94 0.67 -16.48 2.60
C GLU A 94 0.27 -15.80 3.91
N THR A 95 0.19 -14.48 3.87
CA THR A 95 -0.34 -13.64 4.97
C THR A 95 -1.45 -12.77 4.45
N THR A 96 -2.47 -12.53 5.27
CA THR A 96 -3.62 -11.67 4.92
C THR A 96 -3.69 -10.47 5.84
N THR A 97 -3.93 -9.28 5.30
CA THR A 97 -4.09 -8.06 6.07
C THR A 97 -5.44 -7.41 5.74
N HIS A 98 -6.25 -7.14 6.77
CA HIS A 98 -7.45 -6.32 6.61
C HIS A 98 -7.05 -4.85 6.65
N VAL A 99 -7.38 -4.12 5.59
CA VAL A 99 -6.87 -2.76 5.41
C VAL A 99 -7.95 -1.80 4.93
N VAL A 100 -7.89 -0.60 5.48
CA VAL A 100 -8.58 0.56 4.94
C VAL A 100 -7.54 1.50 4.32
N GLY A 101 -7.64 1.72 3.01
CA GLY A 101 -6.82 2.67 2.27
C GLY A 101 -7.57 3.96 1.98
N VAL A 102 -6.93 5.11 2.17
CA VAL A 102 -7.47 6.44 1.81
C VAL A 102 -6.51 7.12 0.84
N PHE A 103 -7.05 7.56 -0.30
CA PHE A 103 -6.30 8.15 -1.40
C PHE A 103 -6.90 9.51 -1.75
N ASP A 104 -6.09 10.56 -1.73
CA ASP A 104 -6.48 11.86 -2.29
C ASP A 104 -5.82 12.02 -3.66
N LEU A 105 -6.59 12.55 -4.61
CA LEU A 105 -6.14 12.81 -5.96
C LEU A 105 -6.17 14.31 -6.28
N ASP A 106 -5.25 14.75 -7.14
CA ASP A 106 -5.27 16.09 -7.73
C ASP A 106 -6.22 16.18 -8.94
N ASP A 107 -6.33 17.39 -9.51
CA ASP A 107 -7.16 17.65 -10.69
C ASP A 107 -6.66 16.93 -11.96
N ALA A 108 -5.38 16.52 -12.00
CA ALA A 108 -4.82 15.72 -13.07
C ALA A 108 -5.09 14.21 -12.88
N GLY A 109 -5.72 13.82 -11.76
CA GLY A 109 -6.00 12.44 -11.39
C GLY A 109 -4.77 11.67 -10.91
N LYS A 110 -3.75 12.35 -10.40
CA LYS A 110 -2.60 11.74 -9.72
C LYS A 110 -2.88 11.59 -8.24
N ILE A 111 -2.39 10.52 -7.63
CA ILE A 111 -2.46 10.33 -6.19
C ILE A 111 -1.46 11.29 -5.52
N VAL A 112 -1.95 12.15 -4.63
CA VAL A 112 -1.14 13.11 -3.86
C VAL A 112 -0.95 12.68 -2.41
N TRP A 113 -1.86 11.88 -1.85
CA TRP A 113 -1.76 11.45 -0.47
C TRP A 113 -2.38 10.07 -0.28
N TRP A 114 -1.58 9.10 0.12
CA TRP A 114 -1.98 7.71 0.33
C TRP A 114 -1.73 7.29 1.79
N ARG A 115 -2.77 6.76 2.46
CA ARG A 115 -2.72 6.32 3.86
C ARG A 115 -3.35 4.94 4.01
N GLU A 116 -2.66 4.05 4.70
CA GLU A 116 -3.15 2.69 4.97
C GLU A 116 -3.35 2.49 6.49
N TYR A 117 -4.51 1.94 6.84
CA TYR A 117 -4.91 1.64 8.23
C TYR A 117 -5.13 0.13 8.34
N TRP A 118 -4.25 -0.53 9.08
CA TRP A 118 -4.29 -1.97 9.32
C TRP A 118 -3.58 -2.32 10.63
N ASP A 119 -3.78 -3.54 11.12
CA ASP A 119 -3.22 -4.00 12.39
C ASP A 119 -1.89 -4.74 12.20
N GLY A 120 -0.80 -4.13 12.66
CA GLY A 120 0.52 -4.73 12.66
C GLY A 120 0.63 -6.00 13.50
N LEU A 121 -0.11 -6.11 14.61
CA LEU A 121 0.00 -7.25 15.52
C LEU A 121 -0.62 -8.52 14.94
N ASP A 122 -1.70 -8.39 14.18
CA ASP A 122 -2.30 -9.51 13.45
C ASP A 122 -1.31 -10.08 12.42
N CYS A 123 -0.67 -9.20 11.64
CA CYS A 123 0.37 -9.59 10.70
C CYS A 123 1.59 -10.22 11.41
N ALA A 124 2.02 -9.67 12.54
CA ALA A 124 3.11 -10.22 13.35
C ALA A 124 2.82 -11.66 13.81
N GLY A 125 1.58 -11.92 14.25
CA GLY A 125 1.13 -13.26 14.65
C GLY A 125 1.21 -14.27 13.51
N GLN A 126 0.79 -13.89 12.29
CA GLN A 126 0.88 -14.73 11.10
C GLN A 126 2.34 -15.02 10.69
N LEU A 127 3.22 -14.04 10.87
CA LEU A 127 4.67 -14.16 10.60
C LEU A 127 5.42 -14.92 11.71
N GLY A 128 4.82 -15.07 12.89
CA GLY A 128 5.46 -15.67 14.07
C GLY A 128 6.58 -14.80 14.65
N ILE A 129 6.46 -13.48 14.55
CA ILE A 129 7.40 -12.50 15.11
C ILE A 129 6.74 -11.70 16.23
N ASP A 130 7.57 -11.05 17.07
CA ASP A 130 7.05 -10.18 18.12
C ASP A 130 6.70 -8.77 17.60
N ASP A 131 6.01 -8.00 18.45
CA ASP A 131 5.55 -6.64 18.16
C ASP A 131 6.71 -5.68 17.89
N LYS A 132 7.84 -5.86 18.57
CA LYS A 132 9.04 -5.05 18.39
C LYS A 132 9.67 -5.27 17.02
N ALA A 133 9.80 -6.52 16.59
CA ALA A 133 10.29 -6.88 15.26
C ALA A 133 9.36 -6.34 14.18
N MET A 134 8.05 -6.53 14.33
CA MET A 134 7.07 -6.00 13.38
C MET A 134 7.14 -4.48 13.28
N ARG A 135 7.22 -3.78 14.42
CA ARG A 135 7.39 -2.33 14.45
C ARG A 135 8.66 -1.87 13.74
N SER A 136 9.76 -2.60 13.89
CA SER A 136 11.00 -2.29 13.17
C SER A 136 10.83 -2.41 11.65
N ILE A 137 10.07 -3.40 11.16
CA ILE A 137 9.81 -3.58 9.73
C ILE A 137 8.92 -2.46 9.16
N MET A 138 7.90 -2.06 9.93
CA MET A 138 6.95 -1.00 9.53
C MET A 138 7.57 0.41 9.59
N CYS A 139 8.61 0.61 10.40
CA CYS A 139 9.22 1.93 10.62
C CYS A 139 10.63 2.09 10.01
N ALA A 140 11.20 1.04 9.42
CA ALA A 140 12.44 1.11 8.64
C ALA A 140 12.23 2.03 7.44
#